data_AF-A0A850X0Z4-F1
#
_entry.id   AF-A0A850X0Z4-F1
#
_cell.length_a   1.000
_cell.length_b   1.000
_cell.length_c   1.000
_cell.angle_alpha   90.00
_cell.angle_beta   90.00
_cell.angle_gamma   90.00
#
_symmetry.space_group_name_H-M   'P 1'
#
loop_
_entity.id
_entity.type
_entity.pdbx_description
1 polymer ?
#
loop_
_entity_poly.entity_id
_entity_poly.type
_entity_poly.pdbx_seq_one_letter_code
_entity_poly.pdbx_strand_id
1 'polypeptide(L)'
;DSLQDEVKNEINVMNQLNHVNLIQLYDAFESKNDIVLVMEYVEGGELFDRIIDENCNLTELDTIMFIKQICEGIQYMHQMYILHLDLKPENILCVNRAANQIKIIDFGLARRYKPREKLRVNFGTPEFLAPEVVNYEFVSFPTDMWSVGVIAYMLLSGLSPFLGDDDNETLNNILSCNWDFEDEEFQGVSEEAKDFISKLLIKEKCWRISATAALKHPWLSDHKLHCRLQ
;
A
#
# COMPACT_ATOMS: atom_id res chain seq x y z
N ASP A 1 28.15 -0.45 7.05
CA ASP A 1 27.72 -1.57 7.91
C ASP A 1 26.19 -1.68 7.99
N SER A 2 25.41 -0.73 8.53
CA SER A 2 23.93 -0.90 8.61
C SER A 2 23.18 -0.97 7.27
N LEU A 3 23.54 -0.12 6.30
CA LEU A 3 22.82 -0.04 5.01
C LEU A 3 23.02 -1.31 4.15
N GLN A 4 24.22 -1.90 4.20
CA GLN A 4 24.49 -3.16 3.47
C GLN A 4 23.69 -4.34 4.06
N ASP A 5 23.51 -4.36 5.38
CA ASP A 5 22.69 -5.38 6.04
C ASP A 5 21.20 -5.22 5.70
N GLU A 6 20.71 -3.99 5.54
CA GLU A 6 19.34 -3.68 5.09
C GLU A 6 19.10 -4.18 3.66
N VAL A 7 20.00 -3.88 2.72
CA VAL A 7 19.89 -4.36 1.32
C VAL A 7 20.01 -5.89 1.24
N LYS A 8 20.87 -6.51 2.06
CA LYS A 8 20.95 -7.98 2.15
C LYS A 8 19.67 -8.59 2.70
N ASN A 9 19.02 -7.93 3.66
CA ASN A 9 17.70 -8.35 4.14
C ASN A 9 16.65 -8.24 3.04
N GLU A 10 16.63 -7.14 2.28
CA GLU A 10 15.74 -6.95 1.13
C GLU A 10 15.91 -8.07 0.10
N ILE A 11 17.14 -8.38 -0.33
CA ILE A 11 17.44 -9.50 -1.24
C ILE A 11 16.89 -10.82 -0.68
N ASN A 12 17.10 -11.09 0.60
CA ASN A 12 16.60 -12.31 1.25
C ASN A 12 15.07 -12.37 1.28
N VAL A 13 14.39 -11.23 1.45
CA VAL A 13 12.93 -11.13 1.39
C VAL A 13 12.43 -11.37 -0.03
N MET A 14 13.00 -10.67 -1.02
CA MET A 14 12.61 -10.81 -2.43
C MET A 14 12.79 -12.25 -2.93
N ASN A 15 13.87 -12.93 -2.53
CA ASN A 15 14.11 -14.34 -2.87
C ASN A 15 13.04 -15.32 -2.34
N GLN A 16 12.25 -14.91 -1.33
CA GLN A 16 11.13 -15.70 -0.80
C GLN A 16 9.80 -15.36 -1.47
N LEU A 17 9.75 -14.33 -2.31
CA LEU A 17 8.51 -13.77 -2.86
C LEU A 17 8.41 -14.03 -4.37
N ASN A 18 7.55 -14.98 -4.74
CA ASN A 18 7.23 -15.26 -6.14
C ASN A 18 5.73 -15.10 -6.38
N HIS A 19 5.34 -13.92 -6.86
CA HIS A 19 3.94 -13.58 -7.11
C HIS A 19 3.83 -12.56 -8.25
N VAL A 20 2.77 -12.67 -9.06
CA VAL A 20 2.58 -11.84 -10.27
C VAL A 20 2.55 -10.34 -9.98
N ASN A 21 1.94 -9.95 -8.86
CA ASN A 21 1.82 -8.55 -8.43
C ASN A 21 3.03 -8.03 -7.65
N LEU A 22 4.14 -8.77 -7.55
CA LEU A 22 5.38 -8.36 -6.88
C LEU A 22 6.52 -8.38 -7.90
N ILE A 23 7.38 -7.36 -7.90
CA ILE A 23 8.55 -7.32 -8.78
C ILE A 23 9.48 -8.49 -8.45
N GLN A 24 10.07 -9.11 -9.48
CA GLN A 24 10.99 -10.23 -9.29
C GLN A 24 12.44 -9.75 -9.27
N LEU A 25 13.23 -10.30 -8.33
CA LEU A 25 14.68 -10.19 -8.32
C LEU A 25 15.27 -11.34 -9.14
N TYR A 26 16.09 -11.03 -10.15
CA TYR A 26 16.76 -12.01 -10.99
C TYR A 26 18.19 -12.30 -10.55
N ASP A 27 18.93 -11.28 -10.14
CA ASP A 27 20.32 -11.42 -9.70
C ASP A 27 20.72 -10.27 -8.75
N ALA A 28 21.79 -10.46 -7.98
CA ALA A 28 22.34 -9.42 -7.12
C ALA A 28 23.87 -9.50 -7.09
N PHE A 29 24.54 -8.37 -7.35
CA PHE A 29 26.00 -8.26 -7.35
C PHE A 29 26.47 -7.36 -6.21
N GLU A 30 27.36 -7.85 -5.36
CA GLU A 30 27.98 -7.08 -4.29
C GLU A 30 29.41 -6.66 -4.68
N SER A 31 29.64 -5.34 -4.71
CA SER A 31 30.95 -4.71 -4.86
C SER A 31 31.44 -4.14 -3.52
N LYS A 32 32.65 -3.59 -3.48
CA LYS A 32 33.20 -2.99 -2.24
C LYS A 32 32.34 -1.85 -1.68
N ASN A 33 31.69 -1.08 -2.54
CA ASN A 33 31.01 0.16 -2.17
C ASN A 33 29.51 0.17 -2.50
N ASP A 34 29.01 -0.84 -3.21
CA ASP A 34 27.69 -0.82 -3.84
C ASP A 34 27.14 -2.25 -3.98
N ILE A 35 25.82 -2.35 -3.97
CA ILE A 35 25.08 -3.58 -4.29
C ILE A 35 24.18 -3.24 -5.48
N VAL A 36 24.25 -4.06 -6.52
CA VAL A 36 23.45 -3.90 -7.75
C VAL A 36 22.40 -5.00 -7.79
N LEU A 37 21.13 -4.62 -7.85
CA LEU A 37 20.00 -5.54 -7.99
C LEU A 37 19.57 -5.59 -9.46
N VAL A 38 19.54 -6.79 -10.04
CA VAL A 38 18.97 -7.03 -11.38
C VAL A 38 17.53 -7.49 -11.20
N MET A 39 16.59 -6.61 -11.55
CA MET A 39 15.16 -6.83 -11.34
C MET A 39 14.41 -7.04 -12.66
N GLU A 40 13.20 -7.56 -12.55
CA GLU A 40 12.22 -7.56 -13.64
C GLU A 40 12.03 -6.15 -14.20
N TYR A 41 12.08 -6.03 -15.53
CA TYR A 41 11.82 -4.77 -16.21
C TYR A 41 10.33 -4.62 -16.50
N VAL A 42 9.77 -3.48 -16.12
CA VAL A 42 8.37 -3.11 -16.36
C VAL A 42 8.37 -1.77 -17.09
N GLU A 43 7.79 -1.72 -18.29
CA GLU A 43 7.72 -0.50 -19.13
C GLU A 43 6.65 0.50 -18.62
N GLY A 44 5.78 0.06 -17.72
CA GLY A 44 4.71 0.85 -17.12
C GLY A 44 5.18 2.05 -16.29
N GLY A 45 4.28 3.02 -16.09
CA GLY A 45 4.50 4.16 -15.19
C GLY A 45 3.98 3.90 -13.77
N GLU A 46 4.19 4.84 -12.87
CA GLU A 46 3.75 4.73 -11.47
C GLU A 46 2.22 4.79 -11.35
N LEU A 47 1.67 4.16 -10.31
CA LEU A 47 0.26 4.33 -9.96
C LEU A 47 -0.03 5.77 -9.56
N PHE A 48 0.92 6.43 -8.92
CA PHE A 48 0.81 7.85 -8.55
C PHE A 48 0.56 8.75 -9.76
N ASP A 49 1.25 8.51 -10.89
CA ASP A 49 1.02 9.25 -12.14
C ASP A 49 -0.45 9.18 -12.61
N ARG A 50 -1.16 8.08 -12.32
CA ARG A 50 -2.59 7.94 -12.64
C ARG A 50 -3.50 8.67 -11.67
N ILE A 51 -3.09 8.83 -10.41
CA ILE A 51 -3.85 9.59 -9.41
C ILE A 51 -3.83 11.08 -9.76
N ILE A 52 -2.69 11.58 -10.25
CA ILE A 52 -2.50 13.02 -10.52
C ILE A 52 -2.81 13.44 -11.96
N ASP A 53 -2.98 12.51 -12.90
CA ASP A 53 -3.26 12.84 -14.30
C ASP A 53 -4.72 13.22 -14.49
N GLU A 54 -4.99 14.53 -14.57
CA GLU A 54 -6.31 15.11 -14.86
C GLU A 54 -6.96 14.59 -16.15
N ASN A 55 -6.19 13.99 -17.07
CA ASN A 55 -6.72 13.40 -18.30
C ASN A 55 -7.13 11.92 -18.12
N CYS A 56 -6.82 11.32 -16.98
CA CYS A 56 -7.10 9.93 -16.66
C CYS A 56 -8.23 9.87 -15.61
N ASN A 57 -9.48 9.84 -16.06
CA ASN A 57 -10.62 9.62 -15.17
C ASN A 57 -10.65 8.17 -14.68
N LEU A 58 -10.06 7.91 -13.52
CA LEU A 58 -10.17 6.64 -12.82
C LEU A 58 -11.61 6.44 -12.35
N THR A 59 -12.25 5.37 -12.81
CA THR A 59 -13.57 4.99 -12.29
C THR A 59 -13.42 4.23 -10.98
N GLU A 60 -14.48 4.15 -10.18
CA GLU A 60 -14.49 3.29 -8.99
C GLU A 60 -14.15 1.83 -9.34
N LEU A 61 -14.60 1.36 -10.52
CA LEU A 61 -14.29 0.01 -10.99
C LEU A 61 -12.80 -0.17 -11.29
N ASP A 62 -12.13 0.82 -11.88
CA ASP A 62 -10.67 0.80 -12.06
C ASP A 62 -9.95 0.73 -10.71
N THR A 63 -10.40 1.53 -9.75
CA THR A 63 -9.87 1.54 -8.38
C THR A 63 -10.04 0.19 -7.69
N ILE A 64 -11.21 -0.47 -7.84
CA ILE A 64 -11.42 -1.85 -7.36
C ILE A 64 -10.39 -2.81 -7.98
N MET A 65 -10.10 -2.70 -9.28
CA MET A 65 -9.12 -3.56 -9.95
C MET A 65 -7.70 -3.37 -9.40
N PHE A 66 -7.29 -2.14 -9.08
CA PHE A 66 -6.00 -1.86 -8.46
C PHE A 66 -5.93 -2.38 -7.02
N ILE A 67 -6.90 -2.01 -6.17
CA ILE A 67 -6.89 -2.42 -4.77
C ILE A 67 -6.96 -3.94 -4.63
N LYS A 68 -7.72 -4.63 -5.50
CA LYS A 68 -7.75 -6.08 -5.50
C LYS A 68 -6.36 -6.69 -5.73
N GLN A 69 -5.62 -6.22 -6.73
CA GLN A 69 -4.26 -6.72 -7.00
C GLN A 69 -3.26 -6.37 -5.89
N ILE A 70 -3.38 -5.17 -5.30
CA ILE A 70 -2.58 -4.78 -4.14
C ILE A 70 -2.87 -5.73 -2.97
N CYS A 71 -4.14 -5.97 -2.66
CA CYS A 71 -4.54 -6.92 -1.61
C CYS A 71 -4.08 -8.35 -1.90
N GLU A 72 -4.08 -8.82 -3.16
CA GLU A 72 -3.53 -10.13 -3.55
C GLU A 72 -2.03 -10.22 -3.28
N GLY A 73 -1.25 -9.19 -3.65
CA GLY A 73 0.18 -9.11 -3.35
C GLY A 73 0.48 -9.10 -1.85
N ILE A 74 -0.23 -8.25 -1.09
CA ILE A 74 -0.08 -8.16 0.36
C ILE A 74 -0.55 -9.43 1.07
N GLN A 75 -1.65 -10.05 0.62
CA GLN A 75 -2.11 -11.33 1.16
C GLN A 75 -1.01 -12.40 1.01
N TYR A 76 -0.40 -12.49 -0.17
CA TYR A 76 0.69 -13.43 -0.41
C TYR A 76 1.88 -13.17 0.53
N MET A 77 2.33 -11.91 0.65
CA MET A 77 3.41 -11.55 1.60
C MET A 77 3.06 -11.95 3.04
N HIS A 78 1.84 -11.64 3.49
CA HIS A 78 1.38 -11.96 4.85
C HIS A 78 1.32 -13.47 5.09
N GLN A 79 0.90 -14.27 4.10
CA GLN A 79 0.93 -15.73 4.18
C GLN A 79 2.36 -16.30 4.26
N MET A 80 3.33 -15.60 3.68
CA MET A 80 4.75 -15.90 3.79
C MET A 80 5.39 -15.34 5.09
N TYR A 81 4.58 -14.79 5.99
CA TYR A 81 5.01 -14.12 7.23
C TYR A 81 5.94 -12.93 6.97
N ILE A 82 5.73 -12.18 5.89
CA ILE A 82 6.50 -10.99 5.52
C ILE A 82 5.58 -9.77 5.63
N LEU A 83 6.10 -8.69 6.23
CA LEU A 83 5.50 -7.36 6.26
C LEU A 83 6.11 -6.50 5.15
N HIS A 84 5.33 -5.64 4.52
CA HIS A 84 5.82 -4.70 3.51
C HIS A 84 6.39 -3.42 4.15
N LEU A 85 5.63 -2.79 5.05
CA LEU A 85 5.96 -1.61 5.86
C LEU A 85 6.20 -0.28 5.13
N ASP A 86 6.34 -0.28 3.80
CA ASP A 86 6.45 0.95 2.99
C ASP A 86 5.47 1.00 1.81
N LEU A 87 4.21 0.62 2.04
CA LEU A 87 3.24 0.59 0.95
C LEU A 87 2.70 2.01 0.70
N LYS A 88 2.96 2.53 -0.51
CA LYS A 88 2.53 3.87 -0.97
C LYS A 88 2.38 3.87 -2.50
N PRO A 89 1.64 4.83 -3.09
CA PRO A 89 1.43 4.87 -4.54
C PRO A 89 2.71 4.88 -5.39
N GLU A 90 3.78 5.54 -4.92
CA GLU A 90 5.11 5.57 -5.57
C GLU A 90 5.73 4.17 -5.69
N ASN A 91 5.45 3.28 -4.74
CA ASN A 91 6.02 1.92 -4.69
C ASN A 91 5.18 0.90 -5.47
N ILE A 92 4.27 1.37 -6.34
CA ILE A 92 3.37 0.54 -7.14
C ILE A 92 3.44 1.00 -8.60
N LEU A 93 3.90 0.13 -9.51
CA LEU A 93 3.90 0.37 -10.95
C LEU A 93 2.65 -0.19 -11.62
N CYS A 94 2.10 0.56 -12.58
CA CYS A 94 1.07 0.10 -13.51
C CYS A 94 1.72 -0.52 -14.75
N VAL A 95 1.92 -1.85 -14.73
CA VAL A 95 2.52 -2.65 -15.82
C VAL A 95 1.80 -2.43 -17.15
N ASN A 96 0.47 -2.42 -17.14
CA ASN A 96 -0.33 -2.23 -18.34
C ASN A 96 -1.53 -1.36 -18.01
N ARG A 97 -1.57 -0.15 -18.59
CA ARG A 97 -2.66 0.80 -18.37
C ARG A 97 -4.00 0.26 -18.87
N ALA A 98 -4.04 -0.36 -20.05
CA ALA A 98 -5.28 -0.89 -20.62
C ALA A 98 -5.83 -2.12 -19.85
N ALA A 99 -4.96 -2.89 -19.21
CA ALA A 99 -5.35 -4.07 -18.42
C ALA A 99 -5.41 -3.82 -16.91
N ASN A 100 -5.15 -2.59 -16.46
CA ASN A 100 -5.05 -2.20 -15.05
C ASN A 100 -4.14 -3.12 -14.22
N GLN A 101 -3.07 -3.67 -14.80
CA GLN A 101 -2.16 -4.58 -14.10
C GLN A 101 -1.12 -3.81 -13.29
N ILE A 102 -0.87 -4.24 -12.04
CA ILE A 102 0.11 -3.60 -11.15
C ILE A 102 1.20 -4.53 -10.66
N LYS A 103 2.32 -3.94 -10.24
CA LYS A 103 3.37 -4.60 -9.46
C LYS A 103 3.81 -3.69 -8.31
N ILE A 104 3.96 -4.28 -7.13
CA ILE A 104 4.66 -3.66 -6.00
C ILE A 104 6.17 -3.78 -6.27
N ILE A 105 6.91 -2.68 -6.17
CA ILE A 105 8.27 -2.59 -6.69
C ILE A 105 9.37 -2.30 -5.66
N ASP A 106 9.04 -1.89 -4.45
CA ASP A 106 10.02 -1.54 -3.42
C ASP A 106 9.82 -2.41 -2.17
N PHE A 107 10.88 -3.09 -1.73
CA PHE A 107 10.89 -3.97 -0.57
C PHE A 107 11.94 -3.56 0.47
N GLY A 108 12.45 -2.32 0.40
CA GLY A 108 13.56 -1.86 1.24
C GLY A 108 13.28 -1.91 2.74
N LEU A 109 12.01 -1.73 3.16
CA LEU A 109 11.60 -1.90 4.57
C LEU A 109 11.01 -3.27 4.89
N ALA A 110 10.77 -4.10 3.86
CA ALA A 110 10.10 -5.37 4.00
C ALA A 110 10.93 -6.35 4.83
N ARG A 111 10.25 -7.15 5.65
CA ARG A 111 10.92 -8.06 6.59
C ARG A 111 10.01 -9.16 7.06
N ARG A 112 10.62 -10.26 7.49
CA ARG A 112 9.89 -11.35 8.15
C ARG A 112 9.33 -10.86 9.48
N TYR A 113 8.04 -11.10 9.71
CA TYR A 113 7.36 -10.75 10.94
C TYR A 113 8.07 -11.34 12.16
N LYS A 114 8.41 -10.47 13.12
CA LYS A 114 8.91 -10.85 14.45
C LYS A 114 8.07 -10.15 15.51
N PRO A 115 7.60 -10.87 16.54
CA PRO A 115 6.90 -10.25 17.66
C PRO A 115 7.76 -9.17 18.33
N ARG A 116 7.13 -8.06 18.71
CA ARG A 116 7.76 -6.93 19.41
C ARG A 116 8.84 -6.19 18.61
N GLU A 117 8.78 -6.27 17.28
CA GLU A 117 9.62 -5.47 16.41
C GLU A 117 9.06 -4.05 16.27
N LYS A 118 9.91 -3.05 16.47
CA LYS A 118 9.60 -1.64 16.23
C LYS A 118 10.23 -1.21 14.92
N LEU A 119 9.53 -0.38 14.18
CA LEU A 119 10.07 0.25 12.98
C LEU A 119 10.63 1.63 13.35
N ARG A 120 11.85 1.93 12.86
CA ARG A 120 12.40 3.29 12.88
C ARG A 120 12.47 3.76 11.44
N VAL A 121 11.65 4.74 11.10
CA VAL A 121 11.62 5.37 9.78
C VAL A 121 11.79 6.86 9.93
N ASN A 122 12.43 7.47 8.93
CA ASN A 122 12.46 8.92 8.81
C ASN A 122 11.13 9.36 8.18
N PHE A 123 10.59 10.48 8.68
CA PHE A 123 9.29 11.03 8.27
C PHE A 123 9.32 11.71 6.90
N GLY A 124 9.93 11.08 5.89
CA GLY A 124 10.06 11.69 4.55
C GLY A 124 8.71 12.05 3.91
N THR A 125 7.70 11.20 4.12
CA THR A 125 6.33 11.40 3.65
C THR A 125 5.35 10.89 4.74
N PRO A 126 5.00 11.70 5.75
CA PRO A 126 4.35 11.21 6.96
C PRO A 126 2.91 10.72 6.74
N GLU A 127 2.22 11.19 5.70
CA GLU A 127 0.81 10.89 5.41
C GLU A 127 0.50 9.39 5.19
N PHE A 128 1.50 8.57 4.84
CA PHE A 128 1.35 7.12 4.66
C PHE A 128 1.65 6.30 5.92
N LEU A 129 2.15 6.94 6.98
CA LEU A 129 2.56 6.24 8.20
C LEU A 129 1.35 5.82 9.01
N ALA A 130 1.33 4.55 9.43
CA ALA A 130 0.31 4.08 10.36
C ALA A 130 0.52 4.69 11.77
N PRO A 131 -0.54 4.89 12.57
CA PRO A 131 -0.45 5.50 13.91
C PRO A 131 0.54 4.80 14.84
N GLU A 132 0.65 3.47 14.75
CA GLU A 132 1.63 2.70 15.52
C GLU A 132 3.09 2.99 15.15
N VAL A 133 3.37 3.38 13.91
CA VAL A 133 4.71 3.74 13.46
C VAL A 133 5.07 5.11 14.00
N VAL A 134 4.12 6.07 13.93
CA VAL A 134 4.28 7.41 14.51
C VAL A 134 4.49 7.34 16.03
N ASN A 135 3.76 6.46 16.74
CA ASN A 135 3.90 6.26 18.18
C ASN A 135 5.10 5.37 18.60
N TYR A 136 5.95 4.93 17.67
CA TYR A 136 7.06 4.00 17.95
C TYR A 136 6.61 2.71 18.68
N GLU A 137 5.43 2.21 18.32
CA GLU A 137 4.89 0.94 18.77
C GLU A 137 5.35 -0.23 17.88
N PHE A 138 4.89 -1.44 18.21
CA PHE A 138 5.20 -2.63 17.44
C PHE A 138 4.37 -2.70 16.15
N VAL A 139 5.06 -2.97 15.03
CA VAL A 139 4.44 -3.18 13.72
C VAL A 139 4.00 -4.64 13.55
N SER A 140 3.01 -4.87 12.70
CA SER A 140 2.47 -6.20 12.41
C SER A 140 1.70 -6.17 11.07
N PHE A 141 1.08 -7.27 10.67
CA PHE A 141 0.29 -7.35 9.43
C PHE A 141 -0.76 -6.23 9.24
N PRO A 142 -1.49 -5.77 10.29
CA PRO A 142 -2.41 -4.65 10.16
C PRO A 142 -1.76 -3.31 9.82
N THR A 143 -0.44 -3.18 9.98
CA THR A 143 0.30 -1.97 9.61
C THR A 143 0.25 -1.76 8.10
N ASP A 144 0.47 -2.81 7.30
CA ASP A 144 0.31 -2.73 5.84
C ASP A 144 -1.15 -2.44 5.42
N MET A 145 -2.11 -2.92 6.20
CA MET A 145 -3.53 -2.73 5.92
C MET A 145 -3.99 -1.28 6.10
N TRP A 146 -3.31 -0.49 6.95
CA TRP A 146 -3.53 0.96 7.02
C TRP A 146 -3.20 1.62 5.68
N SER A 147 -2.02 1.32 5.14
CA SER A 147 -1.56 1.84 3.86
C SER A 147 -2.49 1.45 2.70
N VAL A 148 -3.06 0.24 2.72
CA VAL A 148 -4.11 -0.15 1.76
C VAL A 148 -5.34 0.79 1.85
N GLY A 149 -5.74 1.17 3.07
CA GLY A 149 -6.83 2.11 3.29
C GLY A 149 -6.51 3.50 2.75
N VAL A 150 -5.28 3.99 2.99
CA VAL A 150 -4.81 5.29 2.47
C VAL A 150 -4.82 5.29 0.95
N ILE A 151 -4.26 4.26 0.31
CA ILE A 151 -4.23 4.15 -1.15
C ILE A 151 -5.64 4.05 -1.74
N ALA A 152 -6.55 3.32 -1.10
CA ALA A 152 -7.94 3.22 -1.55
C ALA A 152 -8.66 4.57 -1.48
N TYR A 153 -8.44 5.35 -0.42
CA TYR A 153 -8.95 6.70 -0.30
C TYR A 153 -8.42 7.59 -1.43
N MET A 154 -7.11 7.62 -1.61
CA MET A 154 -6.46 8.45 -2.64
C MET A 154 -6.89 8.09 -4.06
N LEU A 155 -7.09 6.80 -4.36
CA LEU A 155 -7.54 6.38 -5.69
C LEU A 155 -9.00 6.74 -5.98
N LEU A 156 -9.82 6.99 -4.96
CA LEU A 156 -11.23 7.37 -5.12
C LEU A 156 -11.43 8.88 -5.19
N SER A 157 -10.59 9.66 -4.50
CA SER A 157 -10.75 11.12 -4.41
C SER A 157 -9.61 11.94 -5.01
N GLY A 158 -8.43 11.36 -5.22
CA GLY A 158 -7.21 12.12 -5.51
C GLY A 158 -6.64 12.88 -4.30
N LEU A 159 -7.26 12.77 -3.12
CA LEU A 159 -6.89 13.49 -1.91
C LEU A 159 -6.17 12.56 -0.93
N SER A 160 -5.24 13.12 -0.14
CA SER A 160 -4.59 12.39 0.96
C SER A 160 -5.42 12.52 2.24
N PRO A 161 -5.86 11.41 2.88
CA PRO A 161 -6.84 11.45 3.97
C PRO A 161 -6.36 12.12 5.25
N PHE A 162 -5.04 12.26 5.42
CA PHE A 162 -4.44 12.79 6.65
C PHE A 162 -3.58 14.03 6.42
N LEU A 163 -3.38 14.45 5.17
CA LEU A 163 -2.51 15.57 4.84
C LEU A 163 -3.03 16.86 5.48
N GLY A 164 -2.18 17.53 6.25
CA GLY A 164 -2.41 18.86 6.81
C GLY A 164 -1.54 19.92 6.13
N ASP A 165 -1.59 21.15 6.64
CA ASP A 165 -0.78 22.27 6.14
C ASP A 165 0.73 22.06 6.39
N ASP A 166 1.09 21.26 7.40
CA ASP A 166 2.45 20.85 7.70
C ASP A 166 2.55 19.40 8.22
N ASP A 167 3.79 18.92 8.37
CA ASP A 167 4.07 17.56 8.86
C ASP A 167 3.49 17.32 10.26
N ASN A 168 3.47 18.32 11.16
CA ASN A 168 2.94 18.14 12.51
C ASN A 168 1.42 17.98 12.48
N GLU A 169 0.73 18.77 11.65
CA GLU A 169 -0.71 18.64 11.46
C GLU A 169 -1.05 17.27 10.85
N THR A 170 -0.29 16.86 9.84
CA THR A 170 -0.43 15.53 9.21
C THR A 170 -0.29 14.40 10.24
N LEU A 171 0.76 14.47 11.08
CA LEU A 171 0.96 13.50 12.16
C LEU A 171 -0.15 13.55 13.20
N ASN A 172 -0.68 14.74 13.53
CA ASN A 172 -1.80 14.87 14.45
C ASN A 172 -3.09 14.25 13.89
N ASN A 173 -3.37 14.41 12.59
CA ASN A 173 -4.49 13.77 11.91
C ASN A 173 -4.38 12.24 11.98
N ILE A 174 -3.19 11.70 11.70
CA ILE A 174 -2.92 10.24 11.81
C ILE A 174 -3.13 9.76 13.26
N LEU A 175 -2.54 10.45 14.24
CA LEU A 175 -2.60 10.05 15.65
C LEU A 175 -4.00 10.16 16.25
N SER A 176 -4.80 11.11 15.79
CA SER A 176 -6.21 11.25 16.16
C SER A 176 -7.12 10.36 15.32
N CYS A 177 -6.61 9.79 14.22
CA CYS A 177 -7.38 9.07 13.20
C CYS A 177 -8.52 9.96 12.66
N ASN A 178 -8.18 11.22 12.38
CA ASN A 178 -9.09 12.25 11.87
C ASN A 178 -9.07 12.25 10.35
N TRP A 179 -10.14 11.73 9.76
CA TRP A 179 -10.42 11.64 8.33
C TRP A 179 -11.93 11.41 8.14
N ASP A 180 -12.50 11.77 7.00
CA ASP A 180 -13.93 11.62 6.73
C ASP A 180 -14.22 11.41 5.22
N PHE A 181 -15.47 11.49 4.79
CA PHE A 181 -15.90 11.39 3.38
C PHE A 181 -16.76 12.59 2.96
N GLU A 182 -16.55 13.76 3.57
CA GLU A 182 -17.36 14.96 3.33
C GLU A 182 -17.03 15.65 2.01
N ASP A 183 -15.85 15.38 1.44
CA ASP A 183 -15.40 15.89 0.14
C ASP A 183 -16.35 15.51 -1.01
N GLU A 184 -16.48 16.39 -2.00
CA GLU A 184 -17.45 16.24 -3.11
C GLU A 184 -17.17 14.99 -3.97
N GLU A 185 -15.91 14.58 -4.06
CA GLU A 185 -15.44 13.40 -4.77
C GLU A 185 -16.08 12.10 -4.25
N PHE A 186 -16.48 12.05 -2.97
CA PHE A 186 -17.13 10.88 -2.37
C PHE A 186 -18.66 10.84 -2.52
N GLN A 187 -19.29 11.88 -3.12
CA GLN A 187 -20.75 11.89 -3.33
C GLN A 187 -21.22 10.77 -4.27
N GLY A 188 -20.40 10.40 -5.27
CA GLY A 188 -20.70 9.36 -6.24
C GLY A 188 -20.15 7.96 -5.90
N VAL A 189 -19.35 7.86 -4.84
CA VAL A 189 -18.65 6.62 -4.45
C VAL A 189 -19.60 5.69 -3.68
N SER A 190 -19.53 4.39 -3.98
CA SER A 190 -20.40 3.38 -3.35
C SER A 190 -20.23 3.29 -1.83
N GLU A 191 -21.30 2.89 -1.15
CA GLU A 191 -21.26 2.66 0.30
C GLU A 191 -20.34 1.49 0.66
N GLU A 192 -20.19 0.50 -0.24
CA GLU A 192 -19.26 -0.61 -0.07
C GLU A 192 -17.79 -0.13 -0.08
N ALA A 193 -17.44 0.87 -0.88
CA ALA A 193 -16.11 1.48 -0.89
C ALA A 193 -15.82 2.22 0.42
N LYS A 194 -16.79 3.03 0.88
CA LYS A 194 -16.68 3.78 2.14
C LYS A 194 -16.56 2.84 3.35
N ASP A 195 -17.35 1.77 3.38
CA ASP A 195 -17.28 0.71 4.39
C ASP A 195 -15.94 -0.05 4.34
N PHE A 196 -15.38 -0.29 3.14
CA PHE A 196 -14.07 -0.90 2.99
C PHE A 196 -12.95 -0.05 3.63
N ILE A 197 -12.89 1.24 3.29
CA ILE A 197 -11.90 2.18 3.86
C ILE A 197 -12.09 2.31 5.38
N SER A 198 -13.34 2.40 5.86
CA SER A 198 -13.67 2.49 7.29
C SER A 198 -13.20 1.27 8.09
N LYS A 199 -13.05 0.11 7.46
CA LYS A 199 -12.52 -1.12 8.08
C LYS A 199 -10.98 -1.22 8.06
N LEU A 200 -10.30 -0.26 7.43
CA LEU A 200 -8.84 -0.22 7.31
C LEU A 200 -8.24 0.98 8.07
N LEU A 201 -8.82 2.16 7.91
CA LEU A 201 -8.38 3.39 8.56
C LEU A 201 -8.92 3.49 9.99
N ILE A 202 -8.50 2.53 10.82
CA ILE A 202 -8.82 2.45 12.24
C ILE A 202 -7.52 2.59 13.04
N LYS A 203 -7.51 3.48 14.03
CA LYS A 203 -6.34 3.70 14.91
C LYS A 203 -5.81 2.40 15.52
N GLU A 204 -6.72 1.61 16.07
CA GLU A 204 -6.38 0.40 16.80
C GLU A 204 -6.20 -0.80 15.84
N LYS A 205 -4.95 -1.25 15.69
CA LYS A 205 -4.50 -2.27 14.72
C LYS A 205 -5.37 -3.53 14.67
N CYS A 206 -5.82 -4.02 15.83
CA CYS A 206 -6.51 -5.31 15.93
C CYS A 206 -7.92 -5.31 15.31
N TRP A 207 -8.48 -4.15 15.01
CA TRP A 207 -9.79 -4.00 14.37
C TRP A 207 -9.71 -3.87 12.85
N ARG A 208 -8.52 -3.63 12.29
CA ARG A 208 -8.34 -3.56 10.84
C ARG A 208 -8.53 -4.95 10.23
N ILE A 209 -9.29 -5.02 9.14
CA ILE A 209 -9.46 -6.28 8.41
C ILE A 209 -8.12 -6.73 7.80
N SER A 210 -7.88 -8.05 7.75
CA SER A 210 -6.70 -8.60 7.09
C SER A 210 -6.82 -8.54 5.56
N ALA A 211 -5.72 -8.67 4.82
CA ALA A 211 -5.74 -8.75 3.35
C ALA A 211 -6.67 -9.88 2.83
N THR A 212 -6.73 -11.01 3.53
CA THR A 212 -7.66 -12.10 3.18
C THR A 212 -9.13 -11.72 3.40
N ALA A 213 -9.43 -10.94 4.44
CA ALA A 213 -10.77 -10.44 4.68
C ALA A 213 -11.13 -9.30 3.71
N ALA A 214 -10.17 -8.43 3.37
CA ALA A 214 -10.30 -7.37 2.37
C ALA A 214 -10.71 -7.93 1.01
N LEU A 215 -10.04 -8.98 0.51
CA LEU A 215 -10.39 -9.65 -0.75
C LEU A 215 -11.80 -10.29 -0.75
N LYS A 216 -12.37 -10.54 0.42
CA LYS A 216 -13.74 -11.06 0.58
C LYS A 216 -14.75 -9.96 0.89
N HIS A 217 -14.31 -8.71 1.00
CA HIS A 217 -15.19 -7.59 1.23
C HIS A 217 -16.12 -7.39 0.03
N PRO A 218 -17.40 -7.00 0.22
CA PRO A 218 -18.33 -6.78 -0.89
C PRO A 218 -17.78 -5.84 -1.96
N TRP A 219 -17.08 -4.79 -1.57
CA TRP A 219 -16.44 -3.86 -2.51
C TRP A 219 -15.51 -4.56 -3.52
N LEU A 220 -14.70 -5.53 -3.08
CA LEU A 220 -13.76 -6.24 -3.95
C LEU A 220 -14.30 -7.55 -4.54
N SER A 221 -15.43 -8.06 -4.05
CA SER A 221 -15.89 -9.43 -4.36
C SER A 221 -17.32 -9.54 -4.87
N ASP A 222 -18.18 -8.53 -4.70
CA ASP A 222 -19.57 -8.59 -5.16
C ASP A 222 -19.68 -8.27 -6.66
N HIS A 223 -19.88 -9.31 -7.46
CA HIS A 223 -20.08 -9.18 -8.90
C HIS A 223 -21.30 -8.31 -9.27
N LYS A 224 -22.36 -8.29 -8.45
CA LYS A 224 -23.52 -7.45 -8.72
C LYS A 224 -23.19 -5.97 -8.57
N LEU A 225 -22.40 -5.62 -7.56
CA LEU A 225 -21.86 -4.26 -7.42
C LEU A 225 -21.02 -3.90 -8.64
N HIS A 226 -20.08 -4.76 -9.04
CA HIS A 226 -19.18 -4.49 -10.16
C HIS A 226 -19.91 -4.29 -11.49
N CYS A 227 -20.97 -5.06 -11.76
CA CYS A 227 -21.81 -4.85 -12.95
C CYS A 227 -22.58 -3.51 -12.93
N ARG A 228 -22.86 -2.93 -11.75
CA ARG A 228 -23.52 -1.62 -11.65
C ARG A 228 -22.53 -0.46 -11.86
N LEU A 229 -21.24 -0.70 -11.63
CA LEU A 229 -20.17 0.30 -11.77
C LEU A 229 -19.58 0.35 -13.19
N GLN A 230 -19.98 -0.55 -14.09
CA GLN A 230 -19.65 -0.53 -15.52
C GLN A 230 -20.50 0.51 -16.28
#